data_AF-Q58D17-F1
#
_entry.id   AF-Q58D17-F1
#
_cell.length_a   1.000
_cell.length_b   1.000
_cell.length_c   1.000
_cell.angle_alpha   90.00
_cell.angle_beta   90.00
_cell.angle_gamma   90.00
#
_symmetry.space_group_name_H-M   'P 1'
#
loop_
_entity.id
_entity.type
_entity.pdbx_description
1 polymer ?
#
loop_
_entity_poly.entity_id
_entity_poly.type
_entity_poly.pdbx_seq_one_letter_code
_entity_poly.pdbx_strand_id
1 'polypeptide(L)'
;MVRSGKNGDLHLKQIAYYKRTGEYHPTTLPSERSGIRRAAKKFVFKEKKLFYVGKDRKQDRLVVVSEEEKKKVLRECHENDTGAHHGISRTLTLVESSYYWTSVTNDVKQWVYACQHCQVAKNTVILAPKQHLLKVENPWSIVTVDLMGPFHTSNRSHVYAIIMTDLFTKWVVILPLCDVSASEISKAIINIFFLYGPPQKIIMDQRDEFIHQINVELCELFGTKQIVISHASQTINPAESTPSTIKTFLSNIVWTTQTTGMTTCQLFHLPSTSLTWNLLKIHHIFKCLIEILTCLNLQIFVKWMVIIQVCLPKF
;
A
#
# COMPACT_ATOMS: atom_id res chain seq x y z
N MET A 1 -27.10 27.90 13.31
CA MET A 1 -25.67 28.20 13.42
C MET A 1 -25.53 29.31 14.45
N VAL A 2 -24.80 29.12 15.55
CA VAL A 2 -24.59 30.21 16.53
C VAL A 2 -23.66 31.19 15.82
N ARG A 3 -24.14 32.40 15.52
CA ARG A 3 -23.32 33.41 14.85
C ARG A 3 -22.22 33.80 15.82
N SER A 4 -20.97 33.50 15.47
CA SER A 4 -19.82 34.01 16.20
C SER A 4 -19.86 35.54 16.11
N GLY A 5 -20.04 36.22 17.24
CA GLY A 5 -19.47 37.56 17.41
C GLY A 5 -17.97 37.51 17.07
N LYS A 6 -17.37 38.65 16.73
CA LYS A 6 -16.03 38.78 16.12
C LYS A 6 -14.90 37.93 16.73
N ASN A 7 -15.04 37.42 17.97
CA ASN A 7 -14.05 36.57 18.64
C ASN A 7 -14.51 35.15 19.02
N GLY A 8 -15.75 34.71 18.74
CA GLY A 8 -16.24 33.33 19.01
C GLY A 8 -16.38 32.91 20.49
N ASP A 9 -15.38 33.21 21.32
CA ASP A 9 -15.26 32.82 22.73
C ASP A 9 -16.17 33.63 23.67
N LEU A 10 -16.50 34.87 23.30
CA LEU A 10 -17.30 35.77 24.14
C LEU A 10 -18.70 35.20 24.41
N HIS A 11 -19.26 34.45 23.46
CA HIS A 11 -20.57 33.83 23.63
C HIS A 11 -20.56 32.61 24.54
N LEU A 12 -19.47 31.82 24.59
CA LEU A 12 -19.44 30.62 25.44
C LEU A 12 -19.48 30.98 26.93
N LYS A 13 -18.78 32.04 27.34
CA LYS A 13 -18.83 32.57 28.72
C LYS A 13 -20.23 33.06 29.09
N GLN A 14 -20.88 33.81 28.19
CA GLN A 14 -22.25 34.30 28.39
C GLN A 14 -23.27 33.14 28.46
N ILE A 15 -23.12 32.12 27.60
CA ILE A 15 -23.97 30.91 27.62
C ILE A 15 -23.76 30.12 28.90
N ALA A 16 -22.50 29.96 29.35
CA ALA A 16 -22.19 29.28 30.61
C ALA A 16 -22.82 29.99 31.81
N TYR A 17 -22.72 31.32 31.87
CA TYR A 17 -23.35 32.13 32.91
C TYR A 17 -24.88 31.96 32.91
N TYR A 18 -25.52 32.13 31.74
CA TYR A 18 -26.96 31.98 31.58
C TYR A 18 -27.46 30.59 31.96
N LYS A 19 -26.70 29.53 31.63
CA LYS A 19 -27.04 28.16 32.03
C LYS A 19 -26.88 27.88 33.51
N ARG A 20 -25.97 28.59 34.18
CA ARG A 20 -25.71 28.43 35.61
C ARG A 20 -26.69 29.22 36.47
N THR A 21 -26.99 30.46 36.12
CA THR A 21 -27.78 31.38 36.96
C THR A 21 -29.22 31.58 36.47
N GLY A 22 -29.51 31.29 35.21
CA GLY A 22 -30.79 31.64 34.57
C GLY A 22 -30.86 33.12 34.12
N GLU A 23 -29.87 33.94 34.48
CA GLU A 23 -29.80 35.36 34.18
C GLU A 23 -28.76 35.65 33.08
N TYR A 24 -28.86 36.82 32.44
CA TYR A 24 -27.88 37.22 31.43
C TYR A 24 -26.64 37.81 32.10
N HIS A 25 -25.46 37.48 31.59
CA HIS A 25 -24.20 38.05 32.07
C HIS A 25 -24.23 39.59 31.95
N PRO A 26 -23.69 40.38 32.89
CA PRO A 26 -23.76 41.85 32.87
C PRO A 26 -23.25 42.49 31.57
N THR A 27 -22.28 41.86 30.91
CA THR A 27 -21.73 42.33 29.63
C THR A 27 -22.58 41.94 28.40
N THR A 28 -23.73 41.31 28.60
CA THR A 28 -24.60 40.85 27.50
C THR A 28 -25.49 41.98 27.00
N LEU A 29 -25.35 42.34 25.73
CA LEU A 29 -26.22 43.36 25.12
C LEU A 29 -27.66 42.83 24.95
N PRO A 30 -28.71 43.67 25.07
CA PRO A 30 -30.09 43.24 24.89
C PRO A 30 -30.36 42.54 23.55
N SER A 31 -29.71 42.98 22.47
CA SER A 31 -29.80 42.39 21.13
C SER A 31 -29.27 40.95 21.06
N GLU A 32 -28.35 40.57 21.95
CA GLU A 32 -27.71 39.25 21.96
C GLU A 32 -28.49 38.20 22.77
N ARG A 33 -29.39 38.65 23.66
CA ARG A 33 -30.13 37.78 24.60
C ARG A 33 -30.90 36.67 23.89
N SER A 34 -31.58 37.00 22.79
CA SER A 34 -32.31 36.01 21.98
C SER A 34 -31.38 34.99 21.31
N GLY A 35 -30.18 35.41 20.91
CA GLY A 35 -29.13 34.53 20.39
C GLY A 35 -28.63 33.55 21.44
N ILE A 36 -28.28 34.05 22.63
CA ILE A 36 -27.82 33.26 23.77
C ILE A 36 -28.87 32.24 24.18
N ARG A 37 -30.13 32.65 24.36
CA ARG A 37 -31.23 31.73 24.72
C ARG A 37 -31.41 30.59 23.71
N ARG A 38 -31.28 30.87 22.41
CA ARG A 38 -31.35 29.84 21.36
C ARG A 38 -30.13 28.92 21.37
N ALA A 39 -28.92 29.48 21.52
CA ALA A 39 -27.68 28.72 21.56
C ALA A 39 -27.63 27.81 22.80
N ALA A 40 -28.03 28.32 23.95
CA ALA A 40 -28.04 27.65 25.24
C ALA A 40 -28.81 26.32 25.20
N LYS A 41 -29.84 26.15 24.34
CA LYS A 41 -30.54 24.87 24.17
C LYS A 41 -29.62 23.70 23.80
N LYS A 42 -28.47 23.97 23.20
CA LYS A 42 -27.48 22.96 22.79
C LYS A 42 -26.45 22.62 23.86
N PHE A 43 -26.52 23.29 25.01
CA PHE A 43 -25.57 23.14 26.10
C PHE A 43 -26.26 22.69 27.38
N VAL A 44 -25.52 21.92 28.18
CA VAL A 44 -25.95 21.47 29.50
C VAL A 44 -24.82 21.75 30.48
N PHE A 45 -25.17 22.21 31.68
CA PHE A 45 -24.21 22.46 32.74
C PHE A 45 -24.25 21.27 33.70
N LYS A 46 -23.12 20.57 33.86
CA LYS A 46 -22.95 19.38 34.73
C LYS A 46 -21.65 19.52 35.49
N GLU A 47 -21.64 19.20 36.78
CA GLU A 47 -20.40 19.14 37.58
C GLU A 47 -19.53 20.41 37.47
N LYS A 48 -20.17 21.59 37.53
CA LYS A 48 -19.52 22.91 37.38
C LYS A 48 -18.87 23.17 36.00
N LYS A 49 -19.07 22.29 35.02
CA LYS A 49 -18.55 22.41 33.64
C LYS A 49 -19.69 22.49 32.63
N LEU A 50 -19.43 23.14 31.50
CA LEU A 50 -20.39 23.27 30.40
C LEU A 50 -20.10 22.18 29.36
N PHE A 51 -21.15 21.48 28.93
CA PHE A 51 -21.08 20.45 27.89
C PHE A 51 -21.95 20.84 26.69
N TYR A 52 -21.47 20.54 25.49
CA TYR A 52 -22.19 20.68 24.23
C TYR A 52 -22.78 19.33 23.82
N VAL A 53 -24.10 19.29 23.60
CA VAL A 53 -24.87 18.06 23.41
C VAL A 53 -25.22 17.80 21.92
N GLY A 54 -24.78 18.67 21.01
CA GLY A 54 -24.99 18.50 19.57
C GLY A 54 -26.46 18.45 19.15
N LYS A 55 -26.71 18.07 17.89
CA LYS A 55 -28.08 17.80 17.38
C LYS A 55 -28.55 16.38 17.73
N ASP A 56 -27.63 15.42 17.71
CA ASP A 56 -27.95 13.99 17.80
C ASP A 56 -27.93 13.44 19.24
N ARG A 57 -27.53 14.26 20.23
CA ARG A 57 -27.42 13.90 21.67
C ARG A 57 -26.63 12.61 21.98
N LYS A 58 -25.85 12.10 21.04
CA LYS A 58 -25.15 10.82 21.19
C LYS A 58 -23.99 10.89 22.19
N GLN A 59 -23.30 12.04 22.27
CA GLN A 59 -22.16 12.24 23.16
C GLN A 59 -22.08 13.70 23.63
N ASP A 60 -21.83 13.87 24.93
CA ASP A 60 -21.61 15.17 25.56
C ASP A 60 -20.14 15.57 25.41
N ARG A 61 -19.88 16.72 24.78
CA ARG A 61 -18.53 17.24 24.56
C ARG A 61 -18.22 18.35 25.55
N LEU A 62 -17.10 18.29 26.25
CA LEU A 62 -16.69 19.30 27.20
C LEU A 62 -16.38 20.63 26.48
N VAL A 63 -17.01 21.72 26.92
CA VAL A 63 -16.73 23.05 26.37
C VAL A 63 -15.47 23.61 26.99
N VAL A 64 -14.49 23.92 26.14
CA VAL A 64 -13.22 24.53 26.55
C VAL A 64 -13.24 26.02 26.19
N VAL A 65 -12.83 26.87 27.13
CA VAL A 65 -12.91 28.34 26.97
C VAL A 65 -11.55 29.02 27.14
N SER A 66 -10.67 28.50 27.98
CA SER A 66 -9.32 29.06 28.17
C SER A 66 -8.39 28.64 27.03
N GLU A 67 -7.54 29.57 26.57
CA GLU A 67 -6.53 29.30 25.55
C GLU A 67 -5.49 28.27 26.05
N GLU A 68 -5.17 28.30 27.34
CA GLU A 68 -4.27 27.35 27.99
C GLU A 68 -4.84 25.93 27.94
N GLU A 69 -6.13 25.78 28.24
CA GLU A 69 -6.83 24.50 28.14
C GLU A 69 -6.92 24.02 26.69
N LYS A 70 -7.23 24.92 25.73
CA LYS A 70 -7.23 24.58 24.29
C LYS A 70 -5.88 24.02 23.86
N LYS A 71 -4.78 24.69 24.23
CA LYS A 71 -3.40 24.23 23.91
C LYS A 71 -3.09 22.87 24.52
N LYS A 72 -3.54 22.62 25.76
CA LYS A 72 -3.36 21.32 26.42
C LYS A 72 -4.08 20.20 25.65
N VAL A 73 -5.36 20.40 25.33
CA VAL A 73 -6.15 19.44 24.55
C VAL A 73 -5.55 19.21 23.16
N LEU A 74 -5.13 20.28 22.48
CA LEU A 74 -4.50 20.19 21.16
C LEU A 74 -3.21 19.39 21.20
N ARG A 75 -2.37 19.58 22.22
CA ARG A 75 -1.16 18.78 22.43
C ARG A 75 -1.50 17.30 22.62
N GLU A 76 -2.36 16.98 23.59
CA GLU A 76 -2.73 15.59 23.92
C GLU A 76 -3.41 14.85 22.76
N CYS A 77 -4.19 15.55 21.93
CA CYS A 77 -4.84 14.96 20.77
C CYS A 77 -3.94 14.90 19.52
N HIS A 78 -2.86 15.68 19.51
CA HIS A 78 -1.89 15.71 18.41
C HIS A 78 -0.76 14.72 18.65
N GLU A 79 -0.25 14.65 19.87
CA GLU A 79 0.84 13.78 20.32
C GLU A 79 0.22 12.64 21.12
N ASN A 80 0.30 11.41 20.64
CA ASN A 80 -0.15 10.26 21.42
C ASN A 80 0.88 9.88 22.51
N ASP A 81 0.51 8.97 23.42
CA ASP A 81 1.38 8.52 24.53
C ASP A 81 2.71 7.91 24.07
N THR A 82 2.78 7.45 22.82
CA THR A 82 4.01 6.90 22.20
C THR A 82 4.87 7.95 21.50
N GLY A 83 4.49 9.23 21.54
CA GLY A 83 5.19 10.34 20.88
C GLY A 83 4.93 10.47 19.37
N ALA A 84 3.94 9.76 18.82
CA ALA A 84 3.56 9.86 17.42
C ALA A 84 2.65 11.08 17.20
N HIS A 85 2.94 11.84 16.14
CA HIS A 85 2.20 13.05 15.76
C HIS A 85 1.08 12.73 14.75
N HIS A 86 -0.16 13.10 15.09
CA HIS A 86 -1.33 12.93 14.25
C HIS A 86 -1.51 14.09 13.27
N GLY A 87 -1.95 13.76 12.04
CA GLY A 87 -2.35 14.77 11.06
C GLY A 87 -3.70 15.43 11.39
N ILE A 88 -4.00 16.54 10.70
CA ILE A 88 -5.17 17.40 10.94
C ILE A 88 -6.47 16.59 11.09
N SER A 89 -6.75 15.65 10.19
CA SER A 89 -8.00 14.89 10.19
C SER A 89 -8.16 14.02 11.46
N ARG A 90 -7.08 13.37 11.90
CA ARG A 90 -7.11 12.50 13.06
C ARG A 90 -7.19 13.30 14.35
N THR A 91 -6.37 14.35 14.47
CA THR A 91 -6.42 15.27 15.61
C THR A 91 -7.80 15.91 15.74
N LEU A 92 -8.41 16.36 14.63
CA LEU A 92 -9.75 16.93 14.64
C LEU A 92 -10.80 15.92 15.15
N THR A 93 -10.73 14.68 14.69
CA THR A 93 -11.64 13.60 15.12
C THR A 93 -11.51 13.34 16.62
N LEU A 94 -10.28 13.28 17.15
CA LEU A 94 -10.02 13.07 18.57
C LEU A 94 -10.56 14.23 19.41
N VAL A 95 -10.26 15.48 19.01
CA VAL A 95 -10.75 16.67 19.70
C VAL A 95 -12.28 16.71 19.70
N GLU A 96 -12.92 16.52 18.54
CA GLU A 96 -14.38 16.59 18.41
C GLU A 96 -15.12 15.42 19.07
N SER A 97 -14.43 14.35 19.45
CA SER A 97 -15.04 13.24 20.19
C SER A 97 -15.38 13.64 21.64
N SER A 98 -14.54 14.47 22.26
CA SER A 98 -14.62 14.76 23.70
C SER A 98 -14.73 16.25 24.04
N TYR A 99 -14.39 17.15 23.12
CA TYR A 99 -14.29 18.59 23.38
C TYR A 99 -15.04 19.45 22.35
N TYR A 100 -15.32 20.69 22.73
CA TYR A 100 -16.00 21.66 21.88
C TYR A 100 -15.55 23.11 22.18
N TRP A 101 -15.25 23.85 21.11
CA TRP A 101 -15.20 25.32 21.09
C TRP A 101 -15.50 25.81 19.67
N THR A 102 -15.63 27.12 19.45
CA THR A 102 -16.12 27.64 18.17
C THR A 102 -15.12 27.54 17.02
N SER A 103 -13.82 27.56 17.32
CA SER A 103 -12.71 27.61 16.36
C SER A 103 -11.94 26.29 16.23
N VAL A 104 -12.44 25.17 16.77
CA VAL A 104 -11.76 23.86 16.82
C VAL A 104 -11.04 23.52 15.52
N THR A 105 -11.75 23.58 14.38
CA THR A 105 -11.18 23.21 13.08
C THR A 105 -10.01 24.11 12.68
N ASN A 106 -10.10 25.41 12.93
CA ASN A 106 -9.03 26.35 12.61
C ASN A 106 -7.84 26.16 13.55
N ASP A 107 -8.10 26.02 14.84
CA ASP A 107 -7.05 25.91 15.85
C ASP A 107 -6.27 24.61 15.70
N VAL A 108 -6.95 23.49 15.37
CA VAL A 108 -6.29 22.21 15.02
C VAL A 108 -5.40 22.37 13.79
N LYS A 109 -5.88 23.04 12.73
CA LYS A 109 -5.06 23.29 11.53
C LYS A 109 -3.82 24.11 11.87
N GLN A 110 -3.98 25.22 12.57
CA GLN A 110 -2.88 26.09 12.98
C GLN A 110 -1.87 25.35 13.86
N TRP A 111 -2.35 24.54 14.81
CA TRP A 111 -1.51 23.74 15.70
C TRP A 111 -0.64 22.74 14.92
N VAL A 112 -1.25 21.94 14.04
CA VAL A 112 -0.52 20.95 13.24
C VAL A 112 0.45 21.63 12.26
N TYR A 113 0.06 22.76 11.65
CA TYR A 113 0.96 23.51 10.78
C TYR A 113 2.12 24.16 11.52
N ALA A 114 1.95 24.58 12.77
CA ALA A 114 3.02 25.14 13.60
C ALA A 114 3.93 24.07 14.23
N CYS A 115 3.54 22.79 14.19
CA CYS A 115 4.32 21.71 14.77
C CYS A 115 5.63 21.49 14.00
N GLN A 116 6.76 21.79 14.65
CA GLN A 116 8.09 21.63 14.06
C GLN A 116 8.37 20.18 13.63
N HIS A 117 7.96 19.18 14.42
CA HIS A 117 8.14 17.76 14.09
C HIS A 117 7.40 17.40 12.79
N CYS A 118 6.16 17.88 12.63
CA CYS A 118 5.37 17.66 11.42
C CYS A 118 5.92 18.43 10.22
N GLN A 119 6.43 19.66 10.42
CA GLN A 119 7.05 20.45 9.35
C GLN A 119 8.32 19.79 8.82
N VAL A 120 9.20 19.31 9.72
CA VAL A 120 10.41 18.59 9.34
C VAL A 120 10.03 17.32 8.59
N ALA A 121 9.17 16.46 9.15
CA ALA A 121 8.75 15.22 8.49
C ALA A 121 8.12 15.44 7.10
N LYS A 122 7.35 16.53 6.92
CA LYS A 122 6.76 16.89 5.63
C LYS A 122 7.82 17.36 4.62
N ASN A 123 8.84 18.08 5.07
CA ASN A 123 9.96 18.52 4.24
C ASN A 123 11.02 17.41 4.02
N THR A 124 11.04 16.38 4.86
CA THR A 124 11.83 15.14 4.67
C THR A 124 11.17 14.18 3.68
N VAL A 125 10.04 14.55 3.07
CA VAL A 125 9.66 13.98 1.78
C VAL A 125 10.67 14.49 0.76
N ILE A 126 11.78 13.76 0.65
CA ILE A 126 12.66 13.80 -0.51
C ILE A 126 11.74 13.83 -1.72
N LEU A 127 11.84 14.87 -2.55
CA LEU A 127 11.33 14.88 -3.91
C LEU A 127 11.94 13.66 -4.58
N ALA A 128 11.29 12.50 -4.45
CA ALA A 128 11.55 11.38 -5.31
C ALA A 128 11.40 11.97 -6.73
N PRO A 129 12.44 11.89 -7.58
CA PRO A 129 12.35 12.43 -8.93
C PRO A 129 11.06 11.89 -9.54
N LYS A 130 10.25 12.77 -10.16
CA LYS A 130 8.98 12.43 -10.80
C LYS A 130 9.18 11.13 -11.57
N GLN A 131 8.69 10.02 -11.01
CA GLN A 131 8.82 8.71 -11.62
C GLN A 131 8.11 8.80 -12.96
N HIS A 132 8.84 8.65 -14.07
CA HIS A 132 8.18 8.51 -15.37
C HIS A 132 7.53 7.14 -15.34
N LEU A 133 6.22 7.10 -15.06
CA LEU A 133 5.43 5.90 -15.23
C LEU A 133 5.62 5.42 -16.66
N LEU A 134 6.24 4.25 -16.83
CA LEU A 134 6.32 3.61 -18.14
C LEU A 134 4.89 3.24 -18.54
N LYS A 135 4.31 4.02 -19.46
CA LYS A 135 2.99 3.70 -20.00
C LYS A 135 3.12 2.49 -20.91
N VAL A 136 2.72 1.32 -20.41
CA VAL A 136 2.66 0.08 -21.20
C VAL A 136 1.30 0.02 -21.88
N GLU A 137 1.26 0.12 -23.21
CA GLU A 137 -0.01 0.24 -23.96
C GLU A 137 -0.48 -1.07 -24.59
N ASN A 138 0.43 -2.04 -24.82
CA ASN A 138 0.12 -3.28 -25.55
C ASN A 138 0.64 -4.52 -24.81
N PRO A 139 -0.06 -5.68 -24.91
CA PRO A 139 0.46 -6.97 -24.48
C PRO A 139 1.84 -7.25 -25.08
N TRP A 140 2.73 -7.84 -24.29
CA TRP A 140 4.06 -8.28 -24.74
C TRP A 140 4.96 -7.16 -25.29
N SER A 141 4.61 -5.88 -25.07
CA SER A 141 5.44 -4.75 -25.47
C SER A 141 6.64 -4.59 -24.53
N ILE A 142 6.41 -4.66 -23.22
CA ILE A 142 7.44 -4.56 -22.20
C ILE A 142 7.27 -5.72 -21.22
N VAL A 143 8.32 -6.53 -21.10
CA VAL A 143 8.38 -7.63 -20.13
C VAL A 143 9.49 -7.36 -19.12
N THR A 144 9.30 -7.79 -17.87
CA THR A 144 10.36 -7.80 -16.86
C THR A 144 10.91 -9.21 -16.69
N VAL A 145 12.22 -9.32 -16.45
CA VAL A 145 12.90 -10.57 -16.16
C VAL A 145 13.53 -10.51 -14.79
N ASP A 146 13.29 -11.57 -14.03
CA ASP A 146 13.75 -11.74 -12.68
C ASP A 146 14.38 -13.13 -12.50
N LEU A 147 15.45 -13.18 -11.71
CA LEU A 147 16.14 -14.41 -11.35
C LEU A 147 15.83 -14.78 -9.91
N MET A 148 15.67 -16.08 -9.64
CA MET A 148 15.41 -16.62 -8.32
C MET A 148 16.31 -17.83 -8.05
N GLY A 149 16.84 -17.92 -6.83
CA GLY A 149 17.75 -18.98 -6.39
C GLY A 149 18.98 -18.43 -5.67
N PRO A 150 19.97 -19.28 -5.32
CA PRO A 150 19.98 -20.73 -5.57
C PRO A 150 18.97 -21.48 -4.69
N PHE A 151 18.34 -22.51 -5.23
CA PHE A 151 17.48 -23.44 -4.51
C PHE A 151 18.29 -24.64 -3.99
N HIS A 152 17.99 -25.09 -2.78
CA HIS A 152 18.58 -26.31 -2.23
C HIS A 152 18.03 -27.53 -2.96
N THR A 153 18.86 -28.16 -3.81
CA THR A 153 18.54 -29.41 -4.50
C THR A 153 19.49 -30.53 -4.08
N SER A 154 18.99 -31.76 -4.04
CA SER A 154 19.78 -32.96 -3.74
C SER A 154 20.56 -33.47 -4.98
N ASN A 155 20.14 -33.08 -6.19
CA ASN A 155 20.74 -33.53 -7.44
C ASN A 155 20.90 -32.35 -8.42
N ARG A 156 22.14 -32.14 -8.91
CA ARG A 156 22.62 -30.91 -9.56
C ARG A 156 22.18 -30.78 -11.02
N SER A 157 21.00 -30.22 -11.31
CA SER A 157 20.73 -29.76 -12.68
C SER A 157 20.08 -28.39 -12.76
N HIS A 158 19.10 -28.06 -11.92
CA HIS A 158 18.43 -26.75 -11.98
C HIS A 158 18.28 -26.14 -10.59
N VAL A 159 19.19 -25.23 -10.26
CA VAL A 159 19.23 -24.55 -8.95
C VAL A 159 18.73 -23.11 -9.01
N TYR A 160 18.42 -22.59 -10.19
CA TYR A 160 17.85 -21.25 -10.36
C TYR A 160 16.56 -21.31 -11.18
N ALA A 161 15.82 -20.21 -11.21
CA ALA A 161 14.69 -20.01 -12.11
C ALA A 161 14.71 -18.61 -12.68
N ILE A 162 14.32 -18.50 -13.96
CA ILE A 162 14.03 -17.23 -14.63
C ILE A 162 12.52 -17.01 -14.68
N ILE A 163 12.09 -15.81 -14.30
CA ILE A 163 10.70 -15.41 -14.26
C ILE A 163 10.56 -14.23 -15.23
N MET A 164 9.84 -14.42 -16.33
CA MET A 164 9.51 -13.37 -17.29
C MET A 164 8.04 -12.96 -17.10
N THR A 165 7.78 -11.67 -16.90
CA THR A 165 6.44 -11.14 -16.65
C THR A 165 6.09 -10.06 -17.66
N ASP A 166 4.98 -10.21 -18.37
CA ASP A 166 4.42 -9.15 -19.22
C ASP A 166 3.80 -8.04 -18.37
N LEU A 167 4.26 -6.81 -18.56
CA LEU A 167 3.80 -5.69 -17.73
C LEU A 167 2.37 -5.27 -18.02
N PHE A 168 1.84 -5.55 -19.21
CA PHE A 168 0.47 -5.20 -19.60
C PHE A 168 -0.55 -6.21 -19.06
N THR A 169 -0.44 -7.48 -19.45
CA THR A 169 -1.40 -8.52 -19.05
C THR A 169 -1.15 -9.07 -17.65
N LYS A 170 0.06 -8.87 -17.11
CA LYS A 170 0.58 -9.56 -15.93
C LYS A 170 0.72 -11.08 -16.14
N TRP A 171 0.87 -11.53 -17.39
CA TRP A 171 1.19 -12.92 -17.73
C TRP A 171 2.60 -13.26 -17.29
N VAL A 172 2.80 -14.45 -16.71
CA VAL A 172 4.07 -14.88 -16.13
C VAL A 172 4.49 -16.20 -16.76
N VAL A 173 5.74 -16.26 -17.20
CA VAL A 173 6.41 -17.46 -17.68
C VAL A 173 7.60 -17.72 -16.78
N ILE A 174 7.77 -18.96 -16.33
CA ILE A 174 8.88 -19.33 -15.45
C ILE A 174 9.58 -20.54 -16.05
N LEU A 175 10.90 -20.48 -16.17
CA LEU A 175 11.73 -21.60 -16.62
C LEU A 175 12.82 -21.93 -15.60
N PRO A 176 13.15 -23.21 -15.41
CA PRO A 176 14.29 -23.62 -14.59
C PRO A 176 15.61 -23.24 -15.28
N LEU A 177 16.62 -22.92 -14.49
CA LEU A 177 17.98 -22.60 -14.94
C LEU A 177 19.01 -23.42 -14.17
N CYS A 178 20.07 -23.86 -14.86
CA CYS A 178 21.18 -24.57 -14.22
C CYS A 178 22.09 -23.61 -13.43
N ASP A 179 22.35 -22.45 -14.01
CA ASP A 179 23.13 -21.35 -13.42
C ASP A 179 22.55 -19.99 -13.85
N VAL A 180 23.20 -18.90 -13.45
CA VAL A 180 22.84 -17.53 -13.82
C VAL A 180 23.83 -16.92 -14.81
N SER A 181 24.46 -17.75 -15.65
CA SER A 181 25.34 -17.27 -16.71
C SER A 181 24.54 -16.57 -17.82
N ALA A 182 25.17 -15.64 -18.53
CA ALA A 182 24.54 -14.93 -19.65
C ALA A 182 24.08 -15.89 -20.75
N SER A 183 24.85 -16.95 -21.03
CA SER A 183 24.50 -17.96 -22.05
C SER A 183 23.26 -18.77 -21.66
N GLU A 184 23.16 -19.24 -20.41
CA GLU A 184 22.00 -20.00 -19.92
C GLU A 184 20.72 -19.14 -19.92
N ILE A 185 20.83 -17.90 -19.42
CA ILE A 185 19.72 -16.95 -19.43
C ILE A 185 19.26 -16.63 -20.86
N SER A 186 20.20 -16.43 -21.79
CA SER A 186 19.89 -16.11 -23.18
C SER A 186 19.16 -17.26 -23.88
N LYS A 187 19.60 -18.51 -23.66
CA LYS A 187 18.89 -19.70 -24.16
C LYS A 187 17.47 -19.80 -23.61
N ALA A 188 17.28 -19.54 -22.31
CA ALA A 188 15.96 -19.55 -21.70
C ALA A 188 15.06 -18.44 -22.28
N ILE A 189 15.58 -17.23 -22.49
CA ILE A 189 14.85 -16.13 -23.14
C ILE A 189 14.44 -16.52 -24.57
N ILE A 190 15.34 -17.11 -25.35
CA ILE A 190 15.05 -17.56 -26.72
C ILE A 190 13.97 -18.65 -26.74
N ASN A 191 13.99 -19.58 -25.79
CA ASN A 191 12.92 -20.58 -25.66
C ASN A 191 11.54 -19.92 -25.45
N ILE A 192 11.49 -18.82 -24.68
CA ILE A 192 10.26 -18.04 -24.52
C ILE A 192 9.91 -17.32 -25.83
N PHE A 193 10.89 -16.80 -26.59
CA PHE A 193 10.66 -16.17 -27.89
C PHE A 193 10.06 -17.13 -28.91
N PHE A 194 10.42 -18.42 -28.90
CA PHE A 194 9.79 -19.40 -29.79
C PHE A 194 8.31 -19.63 -29.49
N LEU A 195 7.85 -19.34 -28.28
CA LEU A 195 6.44 -19.51 -27.88
C LEU A 195 5.60 -18.24 -28.12
N TYR A 196 6.16 -17.07 -27.83
CA TYR A 196 5.41 -15.80 -27.80
C TYR A 196 5.93 -14.73 -28.77
N GLY A 197 7.04 -15.00 -29.44
CA GLY A 197 7.83 -14.00 -30.18
C GLY A 197 8.69 -13.12 -29.26
N PRO A 198 9.62 -12.35 -29.82
CA PRO A 198 10.39 -11.38 -29.05
C PRO A 198 9.49 -10.18 -28.65
N PRO A 199 9.54 -9.71 -27.38
CA PRO A 199 8.87 -8.48 -26.97
C PRO A 199 9.56 -7.25 -27.59
N GLN A 200 9.03 -6.05 -27.37
CA GLN A 200 9.75 -4.83 -27.82
C GLN A 200 10.93 -4.49 -26.89
N LYS A 201 10.75 -4.71 -25.58
CA LYS A 201 11.78 -4.46 -24.56
C LYS A 201 11.71 -5.48 -23.43
N ILE A 202 12.87 -5.92 -22.98
CA ILE A 202 13.03 -6.74 -21.76
C ILE A 202 13.73 -5.89 -20.72
N ILE A 203 13.15 -5.80 -19.53
CA ILE A 203 13.73 -5.04 -18.42
C ILE A 203 14.21 -6.02 -17.37
N MET A 204 15.46 -5.90 -16.95
CA MET A 204 16.07 -6.82 -15.99
C MET A 204 16.86 -6.06 -14.95
N ASP A 205 16.69 -6.41 -13.67
CA ASP A 205 17.40 -5.75 -12.57
C ASP A 205 18.79 -6.37 -12.38
N GLN A 206 19.73 -5.99 -13.25
CA GLN A 206 21.14 -6.38 -13.21
C GLN A 206 22.04 -5.24 -13.69
N ARG A 207 23.34 -5.36 -13.41
CA ARG A 207 24.36 -4.40 -13.86
C ARG A 207 24.43 -4.33 -15.38
N ASP A 208 24.66 -3.14 -15.92
CA ASP A 208 24.71 -2.90 -17.38
C ASP A 208 25.72 -3.79 -18.11
N GLU A 209 26.87 -4.07 -17.50
CA GLU A 209 27.88 -4.99 -18.03
C GLU A 209 27.33 -6.39 -18.29
N PHE A 210 26.50 -6.89 -17.38
CA PHE A 210 25.88 -8.22 -17.51
C PHE A 210 24.74 -8.22 -18.52
N ILE A 211 23.95 -7.15 -18.55
CA ILE A 211 22.93 -6.94 -19.59
C ILE A 211 23.57 -6.88 -20.98
N HIS A 212 24.73 -6.25 -21.12
CA HIS A 212 25.48 -6.23 -22.36
C HIS A 212 25.88 -7.64 -22.80
N GLN A 213 26.44 -8.46 -21.91
CA GLN A 213 26.79 -9.86 -22.19
C GLN A 213 25.59 -10.66 -22.68
N ILE A 214 24.43 -10.53 -22.03
CA ILE A 214 23.18 -11.19 -22.44
C ILE A 214 22.76 -10.73 -23.85
N ASN A 215 22.82 -9.43 -24.14
CA ASN A 215 22.47 -8.93 -25.47
C ASN A 215 23.42 -9.41 -26.56
N VAL A 216 24.71 -9.59 -26.26
CA VAL A 216 25.68 -10.19 -27.19
C VAL A 216 25.29 -11.63 -27.49
N GLU A 217 25.06 -12.45 -26.47
CA GLU A 217 24.62 -13.85 -26.62
C GLU A 217 23.29 -13.97 -27.39
N LEU A 218 22.30 -13.11 -27.08
CA LEU A 218 21.03 -13.07 -27.82
C LEU A 218 21.21 -12.66 -29.28
N CYS A 219 22.12 -11.72 -29.56
CA CYS A 219 22.44 -11.31 -30.93
C CYS A 219 23.10 -12.45 -31.70
N GLU A 220 24.03 -13.19 -31.08
CA GLU A 220 24.71 -14.32 -31.70
C GLU A 220 23.77 -15.51 -31.95
N LEU A 221 22.90 -15.83 -31.00
CA LEU A 221 22.01 -16.99 -31.06
C LEU A 221 20.72 -16.75 -31.87
N PHE A 222 20.21 -15.51 -31.88
CA PHE A 222 18.88 -15.21 -32.43
C PHE A 222 18.84 -13.95 -33.33
N GLY A 223 19.95 -13.21 -33.48
CA GLY A 223 20.04 -12.05 -34.36
C GLY A 223 19.34 -10.79 -33.84
N THR A 224 18.92 -10.77 -32.57
CA THR A 224 18.26 -9.59 -31.97
C THR A 224 19.23 -8.48 -31.63
N LYS A 225 18.88 -7.24 -31.99
CA LYS A 225 19.62 -6.05 -31.58
C LYS A 225 19.12 -5.56 -30.22
N GLN A 226 20.01 -5.57 -29.23
CA GLN A 226 19.91 -4.95 -27.90
C GLN A 226 18.47 -4.74 -27.37
N ILE A 227 17.81 -5.84 -27.03
CA ILE A 227 16.43 -5.89 -26.57
C ILE A 227 16.31 -5.84 -25.03
N VAL A 228 17.36 -6.24 -24.31
CA VAL A 228 17.41 -6.27 -22.84
C VAL A 228 18.04 -4.98 -22.31
N ILE A 229 17.40 -4.37 -21.32
CA ILE A 229 17.85 -3.13 -20.68
C ILE A 229 17.84 -3.27 -19.15
N SER A 230 18.78 -2.60 -18.48
CA SER A 230 18.83 -2.61 -17.01
C SER A 230 17.68 -1.81 -16.41
N HIS A 231 17.09 -2.30 -15.31
CA HIS A 231 16.09 -1.56 -14.53
C HIS A 231 16.64 -0.20 -14.05
N ALA A 232 17.93 -0.09 -13.72
CA ALA A 232 18.55 1.17 -13.29
C ALA A 232 18.52 2.27 -14.38
N SER A 233 18.39 1.88 -15.66
CA SER A 233 18.31 2.81 -16.79
C SER A 233 16.92 3.43 -16.99
N GLN A 234 15.86 2.95 -16.31
CA GLN A 234 14.50 3.49 -16.39
C GLN A 234 13.86 3.68 -15.01
N THR A 235 13.12 4.78 -14.84
CA THR A 235 12.41 5.12 -13.59
C THR A 235 11.11 4.33 -13.44
N ILE A 236 11.20 3.00 -13.33
CA ILE A 236 10.03 2.15 -13.08
C ILE A 236 9.62 2.28 -11.61
N ASN A 237 8.33 2.51 -11.37
CA ASN A 237 7.80 2.56 -10.02
C ASN A 237 7.87 1.16 -9.39
N PRO A 238 8.53 0.96 -8.23
CA PRO A 238 8.58 -0.32 -7.54
C PRO A 238 7.19 -0.93 -7.25
N ALA A 239 6.15 -0.09 -7.16
CA ALA A 239 4.78 -0.54 -6.93
C ALA A 239 4.12 -1.20 -8.15
N GLU A 240 4.60 -0.95 -9.38
CA GLU A 240 4.09 -1.57 -10.61
C GLU A 240 4.84 -2.84 -11.00
N SER A 241 5.98 -3.11 -10.35
CA SER A 241 6.71 -4.36 -10.50
C SER A 241 5.99 -5.46 -9.69
N THR A 242 5.04 -6.11 -10.36
CA THR A 242 4.48 -7.42 -9.99
C THR A 242 5.50 -8.51 -9.63
N PRO A 243 6.79 -8.45 -10.03
CA PRO A 243 7.75 -9.47 -9.63
C PRO A 243 8.05 -9.58 -8.15
N SER A 244 7.95 -8.48 -7.37
CA SER A 244 8.26 -8.56 -5.92
C SER A 244 7.27 -9.45 -5.19
N THR A 245 5.97 -9.34 -5.49
CA THR A 245 4.92 -10.17 -4.91
C THR A 245 5.02 -11.63 -5.36
N ILE A 246 5.36 -11.87 -6.63
CA ILE A 246 5.55 -13.23 -7.16
C ILE A 246 6.80 -13.87 -6.54
N LYS A 247 7.93 -13.15 -6.46
CA LYS A 247 9.15 -13.62 -5.77
C LYS A 247 8.87 -13.96 -4.32
N THR A 248 8.15 -13.11 -3.58
CA THR A 248 7.78 -13.39 -2.18
C THR A 248 6.87 -14.61 -2.05
N PHE A 249 5.90 -14.77 -2.95
CA PHE A 249 5.02 -15.94 -2.95
C PHE A 249 5.80 -17.24 -3.24
N LEU A 250 6.64 -17.22 -4.29
CA LEU A 250 7.50 -18.35 -4.65
C LEU A 250 8.52 -18.66 -3.54
N SER A 251 9.11 -17.64 -2.91
CA SER A 251 10.07 -17.85 -1.81
C SER A 251 9.40 -18.49 -0.61
N ASN A 252 8.17 -18.08 -0.29
CA ASN A 252 7.40 -18.67 0.81
C ASN A 252 7.07 -20.14 0.52
N ILE A 253 6.67 -20.48 -0.70
CA ILE A 253 6.41 -21.87 -1.08
C ILE A 253 7.69 -22.71 -0.97
N VAL A 254 8.79 -22.24 -1.56
CA VAL A 254 10.08 -22.94 -1.52
C VAL A 254 10.54 -23.14 -0.08
N TRP A 255 10.51 -22.08 0.75
CA TRP A 255 10.90 -22.16 2.15
C TRP A 255 10.04 -23.16 2.94
N THR A 256 8.73 -23.15 2.72
CA THR A 256 7.81 -24.06 3.43
C THR A 256 8.04 -25.51 3.01
N THR A 257 8.26 -25.79 1.72
CA THR A 257 8.57 -27.15 1.24
C THR A 257 9.89 -27.70 1.79
N GLN A 258 10.92 -26.85 1.90
CA GLN A 258 12.24 -27.25 2.41
C GLN A 258 12.26 -27.47 3.93
N THR A 259 11.48 -26.69 4.68
CA THR A 259 11.44 -26.77 6.16
C THR A 259 10.52 -27.85 6.69
N THR A 260 9.42 -28.14 6.00
CA THR A 260 8.39 -29.09 6.48
C THR A 260 8.47 -30.46 5.81
N GLY A 261 9.22 -30.61 4.72
CA GLY A 261 9.24 -31.83 3.89
C GLY A 261 7.89 -32.14 3.23
N MET A 262 6.92 -31.22 3.32
CA MET A 262 5.59 -31.38 2.74
C MET A 262 5.64 -31.20 1.22
N THR A 263 4.92 -32.06 0.52
CA THR A 263 4.65 -31.87 -0.90
C THR A 263 3.81 -30.63 -1.09
N THR A 264 3.95 -29.95 -2.24
CA THR A 264 3.19 -28.72 -2.52
C THR A 264 1.68 -28.95 -2.49
N CYS A 265 1.22 -30.16 -2.79
CA CYS A 265 -0.18 -30.56 -2.63
C CYS A 265 -0.68 -30.49 -1.17
N GLN A 266 0.18 -30.75 -0.18
CA GLN A 266 -0.20 -30.71 1.25
C GLN A 266 -0.31 -29.27 1.78
N LEU A 267 0.44 -28.32 1.23
CA LEU A 267 0.39 -26.91 1.63
C LEU A 267 -0.91 -26.20 1.23
N PHE A 268 -1.56 -26.66 0.15
CA PHE A 268 -2.82 -26.10 -0.33
C PHE A 268 -4.08 -26.73 0.30
N HIS A 269 -3.92 -27.77 1.13
CA HIS A 269 -5.03 -28.39 1.88
C HIS A 269 -5.21 -27.80 3.30
N LEU A 270 -4.40 -26.83 3.71
CA LEU A 270 -4.62 -26.09 4.94
C LEU A 270 -5.79 -25.09 4.75
N PRO A 271 -6.72 -24.97 5.71
CA PRO A 271 -7.86 -24.06 5.58
C PRO A 271 -7.35 -22.62 5.46
N SER A 272 -7.58 -22.02 4.30
CA SER A 272 -7.09 -20.71 3.90
C SER A 272 -7.52 -19.60 4.88
N THR A 273 -6.56 -18.95 5.53
CA THR A 273 -6.75 -17.59 6.04
C THR A 273 -6.48 -16.59 4.91
N SER A 274 -7.59 -16.06 4.37
CA SER A 274 -7.72 -14.70 3.84
C SER A 274 -6.74 -14.22 2.77
N LEU A 275 -6.78 -14.77 1.54
CA LEU A 275 -6.33 -14.04 0.35
C LEU A 275 -7.19 -14.44 -0.86
N THR A 276 -8.25 -13.67 -1.15
CA THR A 276 -9.09 -13.85 -2.35
C THR A 276 -8.35 -13.35 -3.59
N TRP A 277 -7.80 -14.26 -4.38
CA TRP A 277 -7.21 -13.97 -5.69
C TRP A 277 -8.12 -14.48 -6.82
N ASN A 278 -8.17 -13.76 -7.94
CA ASN A 278 -8.94 -14.14 -9.13
C ASN A 278 -8.49 -15.52 -9.66
N LEU A 279 -9.41 -16.49 -9.65
CA LEU A 279 -9.19 -17.91 -9.94
C LEU A 279 -8.53 -18.21 -11.31
N LEU A 280 -8.69 -17.34 -12.32
CA LEU A 280 -8.06 -17.52 -13.63
C LEU A 280 -6.53 -17.30 -13.65
N LYS A 281 -6.02 -16.39 -12.80
CA LYS A 281 -4.56 -16.11 -12.72
C LYS A 281 -3.80 -17.20 -11.96
N ILE A 282 -4.50 -17.85 -11.05
CA ILE A 282 -3.99 -18.93 -10.20
C ILE A 282 -3.69 -20.18 -11.04
N HIS A 283 -4.58 -20.56 -11.96
CA HIS A 283 -4.46 -21.83 -12.68
C HIS A 283 -3.19 -21.97 -13.54
N HIS A 284 -2.72 -20.89 -14.18
CA HIS A 284 -1.50 -20.92 -14.99
C HIS A 284 -0.22 -20.79 -14.17
N ILE A 285 -0.22 -19.96 -13.12
CA ILE A 285 0.87 -19.93 -12.12
C ILE A 285 1.02 -21.31 -11.49
N PHE A 286 -0.10 -21.99 -11.18
CA PHE A 286 -0.09 -23.35 -10.66
C PHE A 286 0.51 -24.36 -11.63
N LYS A 287 0.22 -24.27 -12.94
CA LYS A 287 0.79 -25.18 -13.94
C LYS A 287 2.31 -25.02 -14.09
N CYS A 288 2.80 -23.77 -14.14
CA CYS A 288 4.25 -23.49 -14.14
C CYS A 288 4.92 -23.84 -12.81
N LEU A 289 4.25 -23.60 -11.67
CA LEU A 289 4.76 -23.95 -10.35
C LEU A 289 4.93 -25.47 -10.23
N ILE A 290 3.94 -26.24 -10.68
CA ILE A 290 3.99 -27.70 -10.72
C ILE A 290 5.15 -28.18 -11.60
N GLU A 291 5.36 -27.59 -12.79
CA GLU A 291 6.49 -27.93 -13.67
C GLU A 291 7.86 -27.67 -13.01
N ILE A 292 8.03 -26.53 -12.34
CA ILE A 292 9.26 -26.20 -11.57
C ILE A 292 9.48 -27.19 -10.43
N LEU A 293 8.43 -27.51 -9.68
CA LEU A 293 8.49 -28.42 -8.54
C LEU A 293 8.74 -29.87 -8.97
N THR A 294 8.26 -30.26 -10.16
CA THR A 294 8.57 -31.55 -10.78
C THR A 294 10.01 -31.60 -11.32
N CYS A 295 10.55 -30.50 -11.85
CA CYS A 295 11.97 -30.40 -12.25
C CYS A 295 12.92 -30.36 -11.04
N LEU A 296 12.48 -29.84 -9.89
CA LEU A 296 13.22 -29.80 -8.62
C LEU A 296 13.16 -31.13 -7.83
N ASN A 297 12.60 -32.18 -8.42
CA ASN A 297 12.60 -33.56 -7.90
C ASN A 297 11.78 -33.76 -6.60
N LEU A 298 10.55 -33.22 -6.55
CA LEU A 298 9.47 -33.91 -5.84
C LEU A 298 8.82 -34.88 -6.85
N GLN A 299 9.01 -36.19 -6.65
CA GLN A 299 8.35 -37.23 -7.44
C GLN A 299 6.86 -36.91 -7.60
N ILE A 300 6.38 -36.66 -8.82
CA ILE A 300 5.08 -37.10 -9.38
C ILE A 300 4.96 -36.67 -10.87
N PHE A 301 5.03 -37.67 -11.74
CA PHE A 301 4.33 -37.89 -13.02
C PHE A 301 4.51 -36.97 -14.25
N VAL A 302 5.24 -37.52 -15.22
CA VAL A 302 5.31 -37.22 -16.67
C VAL A 302 4.08 -37.75 -17.43
N LYS A 303 2.83 -37.49 -17.00
CA LYS A 303 1.66 -38.05 -17.74
C LYS A 303 0.39 -37.19 -17.81
N TRP A 304 0.46 -35.90 -17.44
CA TRP A 304 -0.72 -35.02 -17.42
C TRP A 304 -0.77 -33.96 -18.53
N MET A 305 0.29 -33.82 -19.34
CA MET A 305 0.32 -32.88 -20.47
C MET A 305 -0.70 -33.20 -21.57
N VAL A 306 -1.30 -34.39 -21.60
CA VAL A 306 -2.24 -34.81 -22.66
C VAL A 306 -3.72 -34.77 -22.22
N ILE A 307 -4.03 -34.62 -20.93
CA ILE A 307 -5.43 -34.71 -20.44
C ILE A 307 -6.12 -33.34 -20.30
N ILE A 308 -5.38 -32.24 -20.19
CA ILE A 308 -5.97 -30.88 -20.07
C ILE A 308 -6.36 -30.28 -21.44
N GLN A 309 -6.24 -31.04 -22.53
CA GLN A 309 -6.79 -30.66 -23.83
C GLN A 309 -8.29 -31.02 -23.98
N VAL A 310 -8.88 -31.77 -23.03
CA VAL A 310 -10.24 -32.35 -23.17
C VAL A 310 -11.33 -31.60 -22.39
N CYS A 311 -11.00 -30.68 -21.48
CA CYS A 311 -11.98 -30.10 -20.54
C CYS A 311 -12.11 -28.57 -20.55
N LEU A 312 -12.05 -27.90 -21.71
CA LEU A 312 -12.63 -26.55 -21.84
C LEU A 312 -13.41 -26.40 -23.15
N PRO A 313 -14.59 -25.75 -23.14
CA PRO A 313 -15.47 -25.66 -24.29
C PRO A 313 -14.91 -24.70 -25.34
N LYS A 314 -15.09 -25.06 -26.62
CA LYS A 314 -14.92 -24.15 -27.74
C LYS A 314 -15.87 -22.97 -27.58
N PHE A 315 -15.32 -21.76 -27.46
CA PHE A 315 -15.93 -20.50 -27.87
C PHE A 315 -14.85 -19.65 -28.52
#